data_AF-A0A534UAC0-F1
#
_entry.id   AF-A0A534UAC0-F1
#
_cell.length_a   1.000
_cell.length_b   1.000
_cell.length_c   1.000
_cell.angle_alpha   90.00
_cell.angle_beta   90.00
_cell.angle_gamma   90.00
#
_symmetry.space_group_name_H-M   'P 1'
#
loop_
_entity.id
_entity.type
_entity.pdbx_description
1 polymer ?
#
loop_
_entity_poly.entity_id
_entity_poly.type
_entity_poly.pdbx_seq_one_letter_code
_entity_poly.pdbx_strand_id
1 'polypeptide(L)' 'MCGRFGASFQYRHIKILWNLHGDFPAFYPRYNIAPSQEVLVIVRNESRNDVKPMRWGVVLIQ' A
#
# COMPACT_ATOMS: atom_id res chain seq x y z
N MET A 1 5.45 7.89 -16.54
CA MET A 1 5.40 7.93 -15.05
C MET A 1 4.06 8.48 -14.63
N CYS A 2 3.22 7.69 -13.97
CA CYS A 2 1.98 8.19 -13.39
C CYS A 2 2.32 8.97 -12.12
N GLY A 3 2.17 10.30 -12.14
CA GLY A 3 2.55 11.18 -11.03
C GLY A 3 1.52 11.27 -9.90
N ARG A 4 0.30 10.74 -10.09
CA ARG A 4 -0.77 10.72 -9.08
C ARG A 4 -1.66 9.50 -9.26
N PHE A 5 -2.26 9.01 -8.19
CA PHE A 5 -3.26 7.94 -8.24
C PHE A 5 -4.23 8.00 -7.05
N GLY A 6 -5.33 7.23 -7.14
CA GLY A 6 -6.29 7.06 -6.06
C GLY A 6 -6.32 5.62 -5.54
N ALA A 7 -6.71 5.47 -4.28
CA ALA A 7 -7.04 4.22 -3.60
C ALA A 7 -8.39 4.42 -2.89
N SER A 8 -9.48 4.31 -3.64
CA SER A 8 -10.86 4.54 -3.16
C SER A 8 -11.55 3.28 -2.61
N PHE A 9 -10.87 2.15 -2.61
CA PHE A 9 -11.38 0.86 -2.13
C PHE A 9 -11.38 0.78 -0.59
N GLN A 10 -11.97 -0.28 -0.04
CA GLN A 10 -11.87 -0.64 1.39
C GLN A 10 -10.74 -1.65 1.62
N TYR A 11 -10.09 -1.61 2.78
CA TYR A 11 -9.00 -2.55 3.11
C TYR A 11 -9.44 -4.02 2.99
N ARG A 12 -10.68 -4.33 3.36
CA ARG A 12 -11.22 -5.69 3.27
C ARG A 12 -11.18 -6.26 1.85
N HIS A 13 -11.33 -5.42 0.82
CA HIS A 13 -11.26 -5.88 -0.57
C HIS A 13 -9.86 -6.37 -0.92
N ILE A 14 -8.82 -5.60 -0.59
CA ILE A 14 -7.43 -6.02 -0.86
C ILE A 14 -6.99 -7.16 0.07
N LYS A 15 -7.52 -7.23 1.29
CA LYS A 15 -7.25 -8.31 2.24
C LYS A 15 -7.64 -9.67 1.65
N ILE A 16 -8.82 -9.75 1.04
CA ILE A 16 -9.30 -10.96 0.38
C ILE A 16 -8.49 -11.27 -0.87
N LEU A 17 -8.32 -10.27 -1.76
CA LEU A 17 -7.62 -10.44 -3.04
C LEU A 17 -6.18 -10.92 -2.90
N TRP A 18 -5.49 -10.51 -1.82
CA TRP A 18 -4.08 -10.79 -1.61
C TRP A 18 -3.80 -11.71 -0.42
N ASN A 19 -4.83 -12.35 0.14
CA ASN A 19 -4.72 -13.22 1.32
C ASN A 19 -3.91 -12.58 2.46
N LEU A 20 -4.27 -11.34 2.82
CA LEU A 20 -3.59 -10.59 3.87
C LEU A 20 -4.15 -10.96 5.24
N HIS A 21 -3.25 -11.03 6.23
CA HIS A 21 -3.62 -11.31 7.61
C HIS A 21 -3.66 -10.03 8.45
N GLY A 22 -4.53 -10.00 9.45
CA GLY A 22 -4.74 -8.83 10.31
C GLY A 22 -5.59 -7.74 9.65
N ASP A 23 -5.84 -6.68 10.41
CA ASP A 23 -6.54 -5.48 9.96
C ASP A 23 -5.60 -4.29 9.92
N PHE A 24 -5.95 -3.28 9.13
CA PHE A 24 -5.21 -2.03 9.05
C PHE A 24 -6.17 -0.85 9.30
N PRO A 25 -6.47 -0.53 10.57
CA PRO A 25 -7.49 0.48 10.91
C PRO A 25 -7.20 1.88 10.36
N ALA A 26 -5.92 2.22 10.15
CA ALA A 26 -5.49 3.49 9.59
C ALA A 26 -5.67 3.58 8.06
N PHE A 27 -6.20 2.54 7.40
CA PHE A 27 -6.47 2.60 5.98
C PHE A 27 -7.79 3.33 5.72
N TYR A 28 -7.72 4.39 4.93
CA TYR A 28 -8.89 5.14 4.49
C TYR A 28 -8.77 5.45 2.98
N PRO A 29 -9.91 5.60 2.28
CA PRO A 29 -9.92 6.02 0.88
C PRO A 29 -9.15 7.32 0.64
N ARG A 30 -8.24 7.30 -0.33
CA ARG A 30 -7.46 8.49 -0.74
C ARG A 30 -7.59 8.69 -2.23
N TYR A 31 -8.14 9.82 -2.66
CA TYR A 31 -8.42 10.07 -4.08
C TYR A 31 -7.26 10.71 -4.84
N ASN A 32 -6.21 11.14 -4.12
CA ASN A 32 -5.21 12.02 -4.70
C ASN A 32 -3.82 11.85 -4.07
N ILE A 33 -3.23 10.67 -4.21
CA ILE A 33 -1.90 10.31 -3.71
C ILE A 33 -0.84 10.90 -4.65
N ALA A 34 0.18 11.53 -4.07
CA ALA A 34 1.29 12.20 -4.75
C ALA A 34 2.65 11.59 -4.34
N PRO A 35 3.74 11.83 -5.10
CA PRO A 35 5.06 11.28 -4.80
C PRO A 35 5.56 11.71 -3.42
N SER A 36 6.45 10.91 -2.84
CA SER A 36 6.98 11.03 -1.47
C SER A 36 5.99 10.86 -0.33
N GLN A 37 4.68 10.71 -0.58
CA GLN A 37 3.72 10.35 0.46
C GLN A 37 3.87 8.88 0.87
N GLU A 38 3.52 8.56 2.11
CA GLU A 38 3.37 7.17 2.54
C GLU A 38 2.15 6.52 1.88
N VAL A 39 2.34 5.29 1.44
CA VAL A 39 1.31 4.44 0.85
C VAL A 39 1.42 3.04 1.45
N LEU A 40 0.30 2.35 1.60
CA LEU A 40 0.33 0.93 1.93
C LEU A 40 0.80 0.16 0.71
N VAL A 41 1.79 -0.71 0.94
CA VAL A 41 2.27 -1.66 -0.06
C VAL A 41 2.09 -3.08 0.44
N ILE A 42 1.91 -3.99 -0.51
CA ILE A 42 1.90 -5.42 -0.27
C ILE A 42 3.30 -5.93 -0.61
N VAL A 43 3.98 -6.51 0.36
CA VAL A 43 5.29 -7.12 0.18
C VAL A 43 5.12 -8.64 0.23
N ARG A 44 5.55 -9.30 -0.84
CA ARG A 44 5.57 -10.76 -0.88
C ARG A 44 6.83 -11.25 -0.18
N ASN A 45 6.63 -12.04 0.87
CA ASN A 45 7.68 -12.82 1.52
C ASN A 45 7.54 -14.29 1.10
N GLU A 46 8.51 -15.14 1.48
CA GLU A 46 8.57 -16.55 1.06
C GLU A 46 7.30 -17.34 1.41
N SER A 47 6.67 -17.04 2.54
CA SER A 47 5.53 -17.77 3.06
C SER A 47 4.19 -17.03 3.00
N ARG A 48 4.20 -15.69 2.89
CA ARG A 48 2.98 -14.88 2.95
C ARG A 48 3.13 -13.48 2.35
N ASN A 49 1.99 -12.83 2.13
CA ASN A 49 1.93 -11.41 1.81
C ASN A 49 1.77 -10.60 3.10
N ASP A 50 2.62 -9.60 3.29
CA ASP A 50 2.54 -8.64 4.40
C ASP A 50 2.16 -7.25 3.88
N VAL A 51 1.52 -6.44 4.72
CA VAL A 51 1.22 -5.03 4.45
C VAL A 51 2.11 -4.15 5.31
N LYS A 52 2.70 -3.13 4.69
CA LYS A 52 3.46 -2.10 5.42
C LYS A 52 3.32 -0.73 4.75
N PRO A 53 3.39 0.37 5.51
CA PRO A 53 3.56 1.70 4.93
C PRO A 53 4.96 1.82 4.32
N MET A 54 5.05 2.39 3.11
CA MET A 54 6.31 2.77 2.47
C MET A 54 6.18 4.13 1.80
N ARG A 55 7.28 4.88 1.74
CA ARG A 55 7.37 6.13 0.97
C ARG A 55 7.30 5.82 -0.52
N TRP A 56 6.39 6.49 -1.24
CA TRP A 56 6.35 6.41 -2.70
C TRP A 56 7.49 7.20 -3.34
N GLY A 57 8.59 6.52 -3.60
CA GLY A 57 9.79 7.07 -4.21
C GLY A 57 10.99 6.28 -3.74
N VAL A 58 11.59 5.49 -4.65
CA VAL A 58 12.74 4.65 -4.32
C VAL A 58 13.92 5.54 -3.96
N VAL A 59 14.48 5.33 -2.77
CA VAL A 59 15.73 5.97 -2.34
C VAL A 59 16.83 4.94 -2.51
N LEU A 60 17.79 5.22 -3.39
CA LEU A 60 18.99 4.40 -3.55
C LEU A 60 19.99 4.85 -2.48
N ILE A 61 20.46 3.90 -1.70
CA ILE A 61 21.57 4.12 -0.76
C ILE A 61 22.85 3.99 -1.58
N GLN A 62 23.67 5.05 -1.60
CA GLN A 62 25.01 5.05 -2.21
C GLN A 62 26.06 4.66 -1.17
#